data_AF-A0A2M7FRI9-F1
#
_entry.id   AF-A0A2M7FRI9-F1
#
_cell.length_a   1.000
_cell.length_b   1.000
_cell.length_c   1.000
_cell.angle_alpha   90.00
_cell.angle_beta   90.00
_cell.angle_gamma   90.00
#
_symmetry.space_group_name_H-M   'P 1'
#
loop_
_entity.id
_entity.type
_entity.pdbx_description
1 polymer ?
#
loop_
_entity_poly.entity_id
_entity_poly.type
_entity_poly.pdbx_seq_one_letter_code
_entity_poly.pdbx_strand_id
1 'polypeptide(L)'
;MHYSLTRAITWNIAGYLYLIIASLISIPIMVHSLGLAQFAQYSLIIATIVLVSAINLGLPQAVTRSLARDHADPERLNTIWATSSLLFVATGIFAG
;
A
#
# COMPACT_ATOMS: atom_id res chain seq x y z
N MET A 1 18.08 12.13 -14.85
CA MET A 1 18.81 11.59 -13.67
C MET A 1 18.75 10.08 -13.73
N HIS A 2 19.88 9.36 -13.78
CA HIS A 2 19.88 7.89 -13.70
C HIS A 2 19.32 7.46 -12.34
N TYR A 3 18.10 6.92 -12.30
CA TYR A 3 17.64 6.18 -11.13
C TYR A 3 18.56 4.97 -10.98
N SER A 4 19.45 5.02 -10.00
CA SER A 4 20.20 3.85 -9.59
C SER A 4 19.19 2.80 -9.14
N LEU A 5 19.18 1.65 -9.84
CA LEU A 5 18.36 0.48 -9.49
C LEU A 5 18.53 0.12 -8.01
N THR A 6 19.76 0.25 -7.50
CA THR A 6 20.11 0.06 -6.09
C THR A 6 19.28 0.96 -5.18
N ARG A 7 19.15 2.26 -5.50
CA ARG A 7 18.37 3.21 -4.69
C ARG A 7 16.89 2.83 -4.65
N ALA A 8 16.32 2.43 -5.78
CA ALA A 8 14.92 2.02 -5.84
C ALA A 8 14.66 0.74 -5.01
N ILE A 9 15.56 -0.25 -5.12
CA ILE A 9 15.50 -1.48 -4.33
C ILE A 9 15.65 -1.17 -2.83
N THR A 10 16.61 -0.32 -2.44
CA THR A 10 16.81 0.05 -1.04
C THR A 10 15.55 0.69 -0.44
N TRP A 11 14.89 1.60 -1.16
CA TRP A 11 13.64 2.19 -0.70
C TRP A 11 12.51 1.16 -0.56
N ASN A 12 12.42 0.21 -1.49
CA ASN A 12 11.41 -0.83 -1.44
C ASN A 12 11.62 -1.78 -0.25
N ILE A 13 12.86 -2.23 -0.03
CA ILE A 13 13.23 -3.06 1.13
C ILE A 13 13.00 -2.31 2.45
N ALA A 14 13.37 -1.02 2.52
CA ALA A 14 13.13 -0.20 3.71
C ALA A 14 11.64 -0.10 4.05
N GLY A 15 10.77 0.02 3.05
CA GLY A 15 9.31 -0.01 3.23
C GLY A 15 8.82 -1.33 3.85
N TYR A 16 9.30 -2.47 3.35
CA TYR A 16 8.93 -3.77 3.93
C TYR A 16 9.48 -3.95 5.35
N LEU A 17 10.72 -3.51 5.60
CA LEU A 17 11.32 -3.58 6.93
C LEU A 17 10.53 -2.74 7.93
N TYR A 18 10.07 -1.56 7.53
CA TYR A 18 9.20 -0.72 8.35
C TYR A 18 7.91 -1.46 8.75
N LEU A 19 7.25 -2.14 7.81
CA LEU A 19 6.03 -2.90 8.10
C LEU A 19 6.28 -4.05 9.08
N ILE A 20 7.44 -4.71 9.00
CA ILE A 20 7.84 -5.77 9.96
C ILE A 20 8.05 -5.20 11.36
N ILE A 21 8.74 -4.06 11.46
CA ILE A 21 8.97 -3.41 12.76
C ILE A 21 7.63 -2.94 13.36
N ALA A 22 6.77 -2.35 12.53
CA ALA A 22 5.44 -1.92 12.95
C ALA A 22 4.58 -3.10 13.43
N SER A 23 4.64 -4.27 12.77
CA SER A 23 3.90 -5.46 13.18
C SER A 23 4.41 -6.03 14.51
N LEU A 24 5.74 -6.08 14.71
CA LEU A 24 6.35 -6.54 15.96
C LEU A 24 5.92 -5.71 17.18
N ILE A 25 5.68 -4.41 17.00
CA ILE A 25 5.24 -3.52 18.07
C ILE A 25 3.71 -3.58 18.23
N SER A 26 2.96 -3.56 17.14
CA SER A 26 1.49 -3.47 17.20
C SER A 26 0.83 -4.77 17.67
N ILE A 27 1.30 -5.93 17.25
CA ILE A 27 0.72 -7.24 17.63
C ILE A 27 0.63 -7.42 19.15
N PRO A 28 1.71 -7.28 19.95
CA PRO A 28 1.62 -7.48 21.39
C PRO A 28 0.69 -6.45 22.06
N ILE A 29 0.67 -5.20 21.58
CA ILE A 29 -0.24 -4.16 22.08
C ILE A 29 -1.71 -4.55 21.80
N MET A 30 -2.00 -5.04 20.59
CA MET A 30 -3.34 -5.48 20.22
C MET A 30 -3.78 -6.73 20.97
N VAL A 31 -2.90 -7.72 21.13
CA VAL A 31 -3.18 -8.94 21.89
C VAL A 31 -3.45 -8.61 23.37
N HIS A 32 -2.68 -7.68 23.95
CA HIS A 32 -2.88 -7.28 25.34
C HIS A 32 -4.17 -6.47 25.55
N SER A 33 -4.52 -5.58 24.61
CA SER A 33 -5.70 -4.71 24.72
C SER A 33 -7.02 -5.40 24.36
N LEU A 34 -7.05 -6.23 23.32
CA LEU A 34 -8.25 -6.93 22.84
C LEU A 34 -8.41 -8.33 23.46
N GLY A 35 -7.31 -8.92 23.93
CA GLY A 35 -7.26 -10.33 24.28
C GLY A 35 -7.19 -11.25 23.06
N LEU A 36 -6.87 -12.52 23.31
CA LEU A 36 -6.57 -13.50 22.25
C LEU A 36 -7.73 -13.71 21.27
N ALA A 37 -8.96 -13.84 21.79
CA ALA A 37 -10.13 -14.16 20.97
C ALA A 37 -10.51 -13.02 20.00
N GLN A 38 -10.55 -11.77 20.49
CA GLN A 38 -10.89 -10.61 19.68
C GLN A 38 -9.76 -10.28 18.70
N PHE A 39 -8.49 -10.45 19.10
CA PHE A 39 -7.36 -10.31 18.19
C PHE A 39 -7.40 -11.34 17.04
N ALA A 40 -7.79 -12.58 17.33
CA ALA A 40 -7.94 -13.60 16.28
C ALA A 40 -9.05 -13.23 15.27
N GLN A 41 -10.19 -12.72 15.74
CA GLN A 41 -11.26 -12.23 14.87
C GLN A 41 -10.80 -11.04 14.04
N TYR A 42 -10.16 -10.05 14.67
CA TYR A 42 -9.58 -8.90 13.97
C TYR A 42 -8.59 -9.34 12.89
N SER A 43 -7.67 -10.24 13.22
CA SER A 43 -6.66 -10.75 12.27
C SER A 43 -7.31 -11.45 11.09
N LEU A 44 -8.38 -12.21 11.33
CA LEU A 44 -9.13 -12.88 10.26
C LEU A 44 -9.80 -11.87 9.34
N ILE A 45 -10.48 -10.85 9.90
CA ILE A 45 -11.14 -9.78 9.13
C ILE A 45 -10.11 -9.05 8.27
N ILE A 46 -8.97 -8.64 8.85
CA ILE A 46 -7.91 -7.96 8.11
C ILE A 46 -7.32 -8.86 7.02
N ALA A 47 -7.07 -10.14 7.30
CA ALA A 47 -6.56 -11.07 6.31
C ALA A 47 -7.52 -11.22 5.12
N THR A 48 -8.82 -11.29 5.38
CA THR A 48 -9.85 -11.31 4.33
C THR A 48 -9.86 -10.01 3.53
N ILE A 49 -9.81 -8.85 4.19
CA ILE A 49 -9.74 -7.55 3.51
C ILE A 49 -8.50 -7.47 2.63
N VAL A 50 -7.32 -7.91 3.12
CA VAL A 50 -6.08 -7.93 2.35
C VAL A 50 -6.19 -8.84 1.12
N LEU A 51 -6.81 -10.01 1.28
CA LEU A 51 -7.02 -10.94 0.18
C LEU A 51 -7.92 -10.34 -0.91
N VAL A 52 -9.05 -9.74 -0.53
CA VAL A 52 -9.97 -9.07 -1.47
C VAL A 52 -9.29 -7.86 -2.09
N SER A 53 -8.56 -7.09 -1.29
CA SER A 53 -7.76 -5.95 -1.73
C SER A 53 -6.58 -6.36 -2.62
N ALA A 54 -6.26 -7.64 -2.77
CA ALA A 54 -5.29 -8.06 -3.78
C ALA A 54 -5.87 -7.95 -5.21
N ILE A 55 -7.20 -7.87 -5.34
CA ILE A 55 -7.93 -7.73 -6.60
C ILE A 55 -7.96 -6.25 -7.03
N ASN A 56 -6.79 -5.68 -7.26
CA ASN A 56 -6.64 -4.27 -7.67
C ASN A 56 -6.60 -4.06 -9.19
N LEU A 57 -6.91 -5.08 -10.00
CA LEU A 57 -6.88 -5.03 -11.47
C LEU A 57 -5.56 -4.49 -12.08
N GLY A 58 -4.45 -4.54 -11.34
CA GLY A 58 -3.17 -3.98 -11.77
C GLY A 58 -3.06 -2.45 -11.67
N LEU A 59 -4.02 -1.77 -11.02
CA LEU A 59 -4.10 -0.32 -10.92
C LEU A 59 -2.86 0.32 -10.25
N PRO A 60 -2.34 -0.19 -9.10
CA PRO A 60 -1.08 0.29 -8.54
C PRO A 60 0.11 0.22 -9.49
N GLN A 61 0.22 -0.85 -10.28
CA GLN A 61 1.29 -1.05 -11.24
C GLN A 61 1.16 -0.06 -12.41
N ALA A 62 -0.06 0.17 -12.89
CA ALA A 62 -0.33 1.15 -13.96
C ALA A 62 -0.02 2.58 -13.52
N VAL A 63 -0.40 2.95 -12.30
CA VAL A 63 -0.10 4.28 -11.71
C VAL A 63 1.40 4.46 -11.53
N THR A 64 2.09 3.48 -10.93
CA THR A 64 3.55 3.52 -10.74
C THR A 64 4.29 3.67 -12.08
N ARG A 65 3.87 2.92 -13.10
CA ARG A 65 4.44 3.03 -14.45
C ARG A 65 4.21 4.39 -15.09
N SER A 66 3.01 4.95 -14.94
CA SER A 66 2.66 6.26 -15.50
C SER A 66 3.44 7.39 -14.83
N LEU A 67 3.51 7.37 -13.49
CA LEU A 67 4.35 8.27 -12.70
C LEU A 67 5.83 8.19 -13.10
N ALA A 68 6.36 6.97 -13.26
CA ALA A 68 7.75 6.78 -13.66
C ALA A 68 8.04 7.25 -15.09
N ARG A 69 7.06 7.14 -16.00
CA ARG A 69 7.21 7.56 -17.40
C ARG A 69 7.19 9.08 -17.56
N ASP A 70 6.23 9.76 -16.94
CA ASP A 70 5.99 11.19 -17.10
C ASP A 70 6.63 12.05 -15.98
N HIS A 71 7.59 11.49 -15.23
CA HIS A 71 8.22 12.12 -14.06
C HIS A 71 8.89 13.48 -14.31
N ALA A 72 9.16 13.84 -15.56
CA ALA A 72 9.81 15.10 -15.94
C ALA A 72 8.81 16.26 -16.17
N ASP A 73 7.50 15.96 -16.27
CA ASP A 73 6.45 16.95 -16.51
C ASP A 73 5.60 17.12 -15.23
N PRO A 74 5.74 18.25 -14.51
CA PRO A 74 5.04 18.48 -13.24
C PRO A 74 3.52 18.62 -13.41
N GLU A 75 3.03 19.14 -14.53
CA GLU A 75 1.58 19.29 -14.77
C GLU A 75 0.93 17.92 -15.00
N ARG A 76 1.59 17.06 -15.80
CA ARG A 76 1.14 15.68 -15.99
C ARG A 76 1.23 14.86 -14.71
N LEU A 77 2.29 15.04 -13.92
CA LEU A 77 2.42 14.40 -12.62
C LEU A 77 1.23 14.73 -11.70
N ASN A 78 0.85 16.01 -11.61
CA ASN A 78 -0.29 16.42 -10.78
C ASN A 78 -1.61 15.79 -11.28
N THR A 79 -1.80 15.74 -12.60
CA THR A 79 -2.97 15.10 -13.21
C THR A 79 -3.01 13.60 -12.89
N ILE A 80 -1.90 12.88 -13.09
CA ILE A 80 -1.79 11.45 -12.79
C ILE A 80 -2.07 11.22 -11.30
N TRP A 81 -1.51 12.04 -10.41
CA TRP A 81 -1.76 11.95 -8.97
C TRP A 81 -3.25 12.11 -8.65
N ALA A 82 -3.88 13.20 -9.10
CA ALA A 82 -5.28 13.48 -8.82
C ALA A 82 -6.21 12.37 -9.37
N THR A 83 -6.01 11.94 -10.62
CA THR A 83 -6.81 10.87 -11.23
C THR A 83 -6.59 9.54 -10.52
N SER A 84 -5.35 9.18 -10.18
CA SER A 84 -5.04 7.93 -9.49
C SER A 84 -5.65 7.90 -8.09
N SER A 85 -5.54 9.01 -7.34
CA SER A 85 -6.16 9.14 -6.02
C SER A 85 -7.68 8.96 -6.10
N LEU A 86 -8.34 9.59 -7.08
CA LEU A 86 -9.78 9.42 -7.28
C LEU A 86 -10.14 7.98 -7.65
N LEU A 87 -9.36 7.33 -8.52
CA LEU A 87 -9.56 5.93 -8.87
C LEU A 87 -9.41 5.01 -7.66
N PHE A 88 -8.38 5.20 -6.84
CA PHE A 88 -8.18 4.41 -5.62
C PHE A 88 -9.32 4.58 -4.61
N VAL A 89 -9.81 5.81 -4.42
CA VAL A 89 -10.96 6.07 -3.55
C VAL A 89 -12.22 5.41 -4.10
N ALA A 90 -12.48 5.55 -5.40
CA ALA A 90 -13.62 4.91 -6.04
C ALA A 90 -13.55 3.38 -5.90
N THR A 91 -12.42 2.76 -6.23
CA THR A 91 -12.25 1.32 -6.08
C THR A 91 -12.34 0.88 -4.63
N GLY A 92 -11.85 1.67 -3.68
CA GLY A 92 -11.97 1.37 -2.26
C GLY A 92 -13.42 1.39 -1.76
N ILE A 93 -14.27 2.26 -2.32
CA ILE A 93 -15.71 2.33 -1.99
C ILE A 93 -16.51 1.22 -2.67
N PHE A 94 -16.16 0.85 -3.91
CA PHE A 94 -16.92 -0.16 -4.67
C PHE A 94 -16.47 -1.60 -4.41
N ALA A 95 -15.21 -1.81 -3.99
CA ALA A 95 -14.66 -3.13 -3.71
C ALA A 95 -14.52 -3.45 -2.21
N GLY A 96 -14.57 -2.42 -1.33
CA GLY A 96 -14.62 -2.57 0.12
C GLY A 96 -16.05 -2.68 0.64
#